data_AF-A0A7W0J8A2-F1
#
_entry.id   AF-A0A7W0J8A2-F1
#
_cell.length_a   1.000
_cell.length_b   1.000
_cell.length_c   1.000
_cell.angle_alpha   90.00
_cell.angle_beta   90.00
_cell.angle_gamma   90.00
#
_symmetry.space_group_name_H-M   'P 1'
#
loop_
_entity.id
_entity.type
_entity.pdbx_description
1 polymer ?
#
loop_
_entity_poly.entity_id
_entity_poly.type
_entity_poly.pdbx_seq_one_letter_code
_entity_poly.pdbx_strand_id
1 'polypeptide(L)'
;MNIYEDKYLREKVNRIIARQKEGKIVIAAYKDGSGLPAREDLGQELTRAAYPYDYAVGKAGFLNYDSELGAYLFTAKVGEKLPPVLANYRPLALAEANLDVQDRRINIQCGEASVTFTGVQPWKGLYEVLREVNEELAQINAGIVIWKIIPKDNSKAKHGNRLFPEAVPKLRNGQAMAHVTGYAYDSDHFLAYIGLVGYKTSLESLRVTIMCAKPLQITQDGVGDISLIPTDKYEQAWQAMPEYTSHHVGFVSRLAVPGKWEPEDLSAYLLVFRGTLDTEDEIIRLFIERIKEALEVPILDDWGVTLWRQARNRKLVQDLVTGGDCILGARIDLQADWQELLTELLAQEDISLTV
;
A
#
# COMPACT_ATOMS: atom_id res chain seq x y z
N MET A 1 -11.71 -21.95 -0.22
CA MET A 1 -10.43 -21.92 0.54
C MET A 1 -10.64 -22.66 1.85
N ASN A 2 -9.74 -23.58 2.25
CA ASN A 2 -9.95 -24.43 3.44
C ASN A 2 -9.58 -23.68 4.74
N ILE A 3 -10.19 -24.09 5.85
CA ILE A 3 -9.83 -23.63 7.20
C ILE A 3 -8.36 -23.95 7.47
N TYR A 4 -7.64 -23.01 8.07
CA TYR A 4 -6.27 -23.23 8.55
C TYR A 4 -6.23 -23.23 10.07
N GLU A 5 -5.52 -24.20 10.64
CA GLU A 5 -5.32 -24.35 12.09
C GLU A 5 -3.85 -24.62 12.40
N ASP A 6 -3.27 -23.78 13.24
CA ASP A 6 -1.96 -24.04 13.85
C ASP A 6 -2.17 -24.63 15.25
N LYS A 7 -2.26 -25.96 15.30
CA LYS A 7 -2.47 -26.72 16.54
C LYS A 7 -1.28 -26.60 17.49
N TYR A 8 -0.06 -26.53 16.95
CA TYR A 8 1.15 -26.40 17.74
C TYR A 8 1.21 -25.05 18.45
N LEU A 9 0.93 -23.96 17.71
CA LEU A 9 0.81 -22.63 18.28
C LEU A 9 -0.29 -22.58 19.34
N ARG A 10 -1.47 -23.14 19.06
CA ARG A 10 -2.57 -23.22 20.04
C ARG A 10 -2.13 -23.88 21.34
N GLU A 11 -1.49 -25.04 21.28
CA GLU A 11 -1.05 -25.78 22.47
C GLU A 11 0.05 -25.04 23.24
N LYS A 12 1.01 -24.44 22.53
CA LYS A 12 2.06 -23.62 23.11
C LYS A 12 1.49 -22.41 23.85
N VAL A 13 0.62 -21.65 23.22
CA VAL A 13 0.02 -20.44 23.81
C VAL A 13 -0.91 -20.79 24.97
N ASN A 14 -1.65 -21.90 24.92
CA ASN A 14 -2.46 -22.35 26.06
C ASN A 14 -1.61 -22.62 27.31
N ARG A 15 -0.43 -23.24 27.16
CA ARG A 15 0.50 -23.44 28.28
C ARG A 15 1.01 -22.11 28.83
N ILE A 16 1.33 -21.15 27.97
CA ILE A 16 1.72 -19.79 28.37
C ILE A 16 0.58 -19.11 29.16
N ILE A 17 -0.65 -19.15 28.65
CA ILE A 17 -1.83 -18.57 29.30
C ILE A 17 -2.05 -19.18 30.69
N ALA A 18 -1.86 -20.50 30.84
CA ALA A 18 -1.98 -21.15 32.15
C ALA A 18 -1.01 -20.55 33.18
N ARG A 19 0.26 -20.34 32.80
CA ARG A 19 1.27 -19.72 33.66
C ARG A 19 0.98 -18.24 33.94
N GLN A 20 0.45 -17.51 32.96
CA GLN A 20 0.02 -16.12 33.16
C GLN A 20 -1.15 -16.01 34.15
N LYS A 21 -2.07 -16.98 34.15
CA LYS A 21 -3.16 -17.06 35.15
C LYS A 21 -2.66 -17.32 36.57
N GLU A 22 -1.50 -17.95 36.73
CA GLU A 22 -0.79 -18.08 38.01
C GLU A 22 -0.07 -16.77 38.43
N GLY A 23 -0.20 -15.70 37.65
CA GLY A 23 0.45 -14.42 37.89
C GLY A 23 1.91 -14.37 37.43
N LYS A 24 2.38 -15.34 36.62
CA LYS A 24 3.74 -15.35 36.08
C LYS A 24 3.85 -14.46 34.85
N ILE A 25 4.97 -13.73 34.73
CA ILE A 25 5.32 -13.00 33.53
C ILE A 25 6.20 -13.92 32.68
N VAL A 26 5.70 -14.27 31.49
CA VAL A 26 6.39 -15.16 30.54
C VAL A 26 7.04 -14.34 29.43
N ILE A 27 8.28 -14.67 29.08
CA ILE A 27 9.11 -13.99 28.08
C ILE A 27 9.65 -15.02 27.10
N ALA A 28 9.49 -14.80 25.80
CA ALA A 28 10.00 -15.70 24.79
C ALA A 28 11.54 -15.68 24.76
N ALA A 29 12.15 -16.84 24.54
CA ALA A 29 13.62 -16.94 24.44
C ALA A 29 14.16 -16.18 23.21
N TYR A 30 13.37 -16.18 22.13
CA TYR A 30 13.59 -15.48 20.86
C TYR A 30 12.22 -15.18 20.23
N LYS A 31 12.18 -14.34 19.20
CA LYS A 31 10.94 -14.08 18.43
C LYS A 31 10.47 -15.36 17.76
N ASP A 32 9.36 -15.90 18.23
CA ASP A 32 8.90 -17.25 17.90
C ASP A 32 7.42 -17.31 17.50
N GLY A 33 6.81 -16.14 17.24
CA GLY A 33 5.40 -16.03 16.86
C GLY A 33 4.40 -16.24 18.00
N SER A 34 4.85 -16.42 19.25
CA SER A 34 3.95 -16.63 20.40
C SER A 34 3.22 -15.36 20.87
N GLY A 35 3.53 -14.19 20.30
CA GLY A 35 2.99 -12.89 20.71
C GLY A 35 3.55 -12.37 22.05
N LEU A 36 4.46 -13.11 22.69
CA LEU A 36 5.17 -12.67 23.89
C LEU A 36 6.29 -11.69 23.54
N PRO A 37 6.64 -10.77 24.46
CA PRO A 37 7.90 -10.05 24.37
C PRO A 37 9.05 -11.05 24.41
N ALA A 38 10.03 -10.87 23.53
CA ALA A 38 11.24 -11.64 23.51
C ALA A 38 12.29 -11.05 24.45
N ARG A 39 13.30 -11.85 24.76
CA ARG A 39 14.46 -11.47 25.56
C ARG A 39 15.12 -10.16 25.11
N GLU A 40 15.18 -9.93 23.80
CA GLU A 40 15.73 -8.71 23.17
C GLU A 40 14.88 -7.46 23.40
N ASP A 41 13.57 -7.62 23.60
CA ASP A 41 12.64 -6.50 23.79
C ASP A 41 12.74 -5.90 25.21
N LEU A 42 13.46 -6.54 26.13
CA LEU A 42 13.69 -6.03 27.48
C LEU A 42 14.56 -4.78 27.51
N GLY A 43 15.37 -4.53 26.46
CA GLY A 43 16.21 -3.34 26.34
C GLY A 43 17.24 -3.17 27.47
N GLN A 44 17.55 -4.24 28.20
CA GLN A 44 18.53 -4.27 29.28
C GLN A 44 19.56 -5.36 29.04
N GLU A 45 20.78 -5.12 29.53
CA GLU A 45 21.85 -6.12 29.48
C GLU A 45 21.48 -7.34 30.34
N LEU A 46 21.71 -8.52 29.77
CA LEU A 46 21.46 -9.80 30.42
C LEU A 46 22.78 -10.39 30.88
N THR A 47 22.94 -10.43 32.19
CA THR A 47 24.13 -11.02 32.82
C THR A 47 23.76 -12.33 33.47
N ARG A 48 24.72 -13.28 33.55
CA ARG A 48 24.49 -14.55 34.24
C ARG A 48 24.22 -14.27 35.72
N ALA A 49 23.11 -14.79 36.24
CA ALA A 49 22.74 -14.60 37.64
C ALA A 49 23.33 -15.69 38.55
N ALA A 50 23.31 -15.41 39.85
CA ALA A 50 23.56 -16.43 40.87
C ALA A 50 22.34 -17.36 41.00
N TYR A 51 22.59 -18.62 41.34
CA TYR A 51 21.55 -19.59 41.67
C TYR A 51 20.57 -18.98 42.70
N PRO A 52 19.24 -19.12 42.53
CA PRO A 52 18.54 -20.04 41.63
C PRO A 52 18.16 -19.48 40.25
N TYR A 53 18.78 -18.38 39.81
CA TYR A 53 18.40 -17.71 38.56
C TYR A 53 19.39 -17.94 37.42
N ASP A 54 18.88 -17.95 36.18
CA ASP A 54 19.72 -18.10 34.99
C ASP A 54 20.35 -16.76 34.57
N TYR A 55 19.51 -15.72 34.44
CA TYR A 55 19.94 -14.38 34.03
C TYR A 55 19.36 -13.28 34.92
N ALA A 56 20.14 -12.21 35.11
CA ALA A 56 19.69 -10.96 35.68
C ALA A 56 19.39 -9.97 34.56
N VAL A 57 18.23 -9.30 34.64
CA VAL A 57 17.78 -8.25 33.72
C VAL A 57 18.10 -6.91 34.35
N GLY A 58 19.32 -6.41 34.10
CA GLY A 58 19.85 -5.21 34.77
C GLY A 58 19.58 -5.20 36.27
N LYS A 59 18.86 -4.19 36.76
CA LYS A 59 18.39 -4.10 38.15
C LYS A 59 16.94 -4.54 38.34
N ALA A 60 16.21 -4.76 37.25
CA ALA A 60 14.76 -4.90 37.27
C ALA A 60 14.27 -6.28 37.75
N GLY A 61 15.04 -7.34 37.56
CA GLY A 61 14.63 -8.68 37.96
C GLY A 61 15.49 -9.80 37.39
N PHE A 62 14.93 -11.00 37.37
CA PHE A 62 15.60 -12.24 36.99
C PHE A 62 14.78 -13.06 36.00
N LEU A 63 15.46 -13.85 35.17
CA LEU A 63 14.88 -14.81 34.23
C LEU A 63 15.29 -16.23 34.61
N ASN A 64 14.30 -17.13 34.62
CA ASN A 64 14.50 -18.58 34.75
C ASN A 64 13.88 -19.29 33.55
N TYR A 65 14.66 -20.13 32.89
CA TYR A 65 14.19 -20.91 31.77
C TYR A 65 13.26 -22.02 32.24
N ASP A 66 12.06 -22.04 31.68
CA ASP A 66 11.10 -23.12 31.82
C ASP A 66 11.17 -23.99 30.55
N SER A 67 11.76 -25.17 30.69
CA SER A 67 11.94 -26.11 29.58
C SER A 67 10.64 -26.70 29.06
N GLU A 68 9.57 -26.73 29.87
CA GLU A 68 8.25 -27.21 29.43
C GLU A 68 7.57 -26.19 28.52
N LEU A 69 7.80 -24.88 28.76
CA LEU A 69 7.31 -23.79 27.93
C LEU A 69 8.25 -23.46 26.76
N GLY A 70 9.54 -23.77 26.90
CA GLY A 70 10.58 -23.27 26.01
C GLY A 70 10.78 -21.75 26.13
N ALA A 71 10.46 -21.15 27.27
CA ALA A 71 10.40 -19.71 27.50
C ALA A 71 10.95 -19.36 28.90
N TYR A 72 11.20 -18.07 29.15
CA TYR A 72 11.66 -17.59 30.45
C TYR A 72 10.49 -17.11 31.31
N LEU A 73 10.58 -17.36 32.62
CA LEU A 73 9.75 -16.76 33.64
C LEU A 73 10.50 -15.56 34.25
N PHE A 74 9.87 -14.40 34.22
CA PHE A 74 10.42 -13.19 34.81
C PHE A 74 9.96 -13.01 36.25
N THR A 75 10.91 -12.75 37.14
CA THR A 75 10.69 -12.42 38.54
C THR A 75 11.18 -10.99 38.81
N ALA A 76 10.25 -10.09 39.13
CA ALA A 76 10.58 -8.70 39.43
C ALA A 76 11.35 -8.59 40.76
N LYS A 77 12.34 -7.70 40.79
CA LYS A 77 13.01 -7.32 42.04
C LYS A 77 12.18 -6.25 42.76
N VAL A 78 11.94 -6.43 44.06
CA VAL A 78 11.11 -5.54 44.87
C VAL A 78 11.69 -4.12 44.87
N GLY A 79 10.84 -3.12 44.61
CA GLY A 79 11.22 -1.70 44.65
C GLY A 79 11.92 -1.17 43.39
N GLU A 80 12.21 -2.02 42.41
CA GLU A 80 12.86 -1.65 41.16
C GLU A 80 11.83 -1.41 40.04
N LYS A 81 12.17 -0.54 39.09
CA LYS A 81 11.29 -0.27 37.94
C LYS A 81 11.37 -1.40 36.92
N LEU A 82 10.21 -1.84 36.45
CA LEU A 82 10.12 -2.82 35.37
C LEU A 82 10.63 -2.24 34.04
N PRO A 83 11.17 -3.08 33.14
CA PRO A 83 11.43 -2.68 31.76
C PRO A 83 10.15 -2.15 31.10
N PRO A 84 10.23 -1.18 30.18
CA PRO A 84 9.04 -0.57 29.55
C PRO A 84 8.09 -1.59 28.92
N VAL A 85 8.65 -2.63 28.28
CA VAL A 85 7.86 -3.71 27.65
C VAL A 85 7.04 -4.51 28.67
N LEU A 86 7.54 -4.67 29.89
CA LEU A 86 6.85 -5.40 30.96
C LEU A 86 5.91 -4.51 31.78
N ALA A 87 6.13 -3.20 31.80
CA ALA A 87 5.22 -2.26 32.45
C ALA A 87 3.81 -2.27 31.82
N ASN A 88 3.73 -2.54 30.51
CA ASN A 88 2.48 -2.69 29.76
C ASN A 88 2.17 -4.16 29.44
N TYR A 89 2.71 -5.11 30.19
CA TYR A 89 2.53 -6.53 29.91
C TYR A 89 1.04 -6.92 29.90
N ARG A 90 0.58 -7.51 28.79
CA ARG A 90 -0.78 -8.03 28.68
C ARG A 90 -0.77 -9.55 28.69
N PRO A 91 -1.58 -10.20 29.55
CA PRO A 91 -1.85 -11.63 29.42
C PRO A 91 -2.37 -11.94 28.02
N LEU A 92 -1.93 -13.05 27.47
CA LEU A 92 -2.36 -13.47 26.14
C LEU A 92 -3.77 -14.06 26.20
N ALA A 93 -4.50 -13.86 25.13
CA ALA A 93 -5.75 -14.54 24.84
C ALA A 93 -5.66 -15.19 23.46
N LEU A 94 -6.16 -16.43 23.37
CA LEU A 94 -6.26 -17.14 22.10
C LEU A 94 -7.56 -16.78 21.40
N ALA A 95 -7.46 -16.45 20.12
CA ALA A 95 -8.61 -16.10 19.29
C ALA A 95 -8.61 -16.83 17.95
N GLU A 96 -9.77 -16.79 17.30
CA GLU A 96 -9.95 -17.24 15.92
C GLU A 96 -10.20 -16.02 15.04
N ALA A 97 -9.67 -16.06 13.82
CA ALA A 97 -9.82 -15.00 12.82
C ALA A 97 -10.81 -15.43 11.74
N ASN A 98 -11.75 -14.55 11.41
CA ASN A 98 -12.60 -14.69 10.23
C ASN A 98 -11.98 -13.90 9.09
N LEU A 99 -11.58 -14.60 8.02
CA LEU A 99 -11.05 -13.97 6.81
C LEU A 99 -12.18 -13.81 5.79
N ASP A 100 -12.57 -12.58 5.49
CA ASP A 100 -13.29 -12.29 4.26
C ASP A 100 -12.28 -12.28 3.11
N VAL A 101 -12.38 -13.27 2.22
CA VAL A 101 -11.41 -13.45 1.13
C VAL A 101 -11.60 -12.36 0.07
N GLN A 102 -12.84 -12.01 -0.25
CA GLN A 102 -13.17 -11.03 -1.29
C GLN A 102 -12.84 -9.62 -0.83
N ASP A 103 -13.25 -9.29 0.39
CA ASP A 103 -12.97 -8.00 1.01
C ASP A 103 -11.60 -7.96 1.68
N ARG A 104 -10.78 -9.01 1.54
CA ARG A 104 -9.38 -9.09 2.03
C ARG A 104 -9.26 -8.49 3.43
N ARG A 105 -10.12 -8.94 4.32
CA ARG A 105 -10.34 -8.38 5.65
C ARG A 105 -10.34 -9.50 6.68
N ILE A 106 -9.53 -9.35 7.72
CA ILE A 106 -9.56 -10.24 8.88
C ILE A 106 -10.28 -9.54 10.02
N ASN A 107 -11.26 -10.22 10.59
CA ASN A 107 -11.97 -9.79 11.79
C ASN A 107 -11.67 -10.78 12.92
N ILE A 108 -11.24 -10.26 14.06
CA ILE A 108 -10.89 -11.02 15.25
C ILE A 108 -11.76 -10.51 16.38
N GLN A 109 -12.52 -11.41 17.00
CA GLN A 109 -13.30 -11.12 18.20
C GLN A 109 -12.69 -11.92 19.36
N CYS A 110 -12.30 -11.23 20.42
CA CYS A 110 -11.74 -11.86 21.61
C CYS A 110 -12.29 -11.18 22.87
N GLY A 111 -13.33 -11.76 23.46
CA GLY A 111 -14.08 -11.11 24.54
C GLY A 111 -14.73 -9.82 24.05
N GLU A 112 -14.44 -8.70 24.70
CA GLU A 112 -14.91 -7.36 24.30
C GLU A 112 -14.04 -6.71 23.21
N ALA A 113 -12.83 -7.23 22.94
CA ALA A 113 -11.95 -6.68 21.92
C ALA A 113 -12.37 -7.12 20.51
N SER A 114 -12.50 -6.16 19.61
CA SER A 114 -12.71 -6.37 18.18
C SER A 114 -11.56 -5.73 17.40
N VAL A 115 -10.78 -6.55 16.71
CA VAL A 115 -9.66 -6.08 15.86
C VAL A 115 -9.98 -6.41 14.41
N THR A 116 -9.79 -5.42 13.53
CA THR A 116 -9.96 -5.58 12.08
C THR A 116 -8.65 -5.26 11.39
N PHE A 117 -8.19 -6.17 10.53
CA PHE A 117 -7.13 -5.94 9.56
C PHE A 117 -7.74 -5.80 8.17
N THR A 118 -7.34 -4.78 7.43
CA THR A 118 -7.72 -4.56 6.03
C THR A 118 -6.53 -4.73 5.11
N GLY A 119 -6.75 -5.18 3.88
CA GLY A 119 -5.68 -5.32 2.89
C GLY A 119 -4.88 -6.62 2.97
N VAL A 120 -5.36 -7.59 3.76
CA VAL A 120 -4.77 -8.94 3.89
C VAL A 120 -4.60 -9.58 2.50
N GLN A 121 -3.57 -10.41 2.31
CA GLN A 121 -3.27 -11.06 1.03
C GLN A 121 -3.50 -12.59 1.11
N PRO A 122 -4.75 -13.08 0.93
CA PRO A 122 -5.10 -14.50 1.08
C PRO A 122 -4.27 -15.46 0.22
N TRP A 123 -3.78 -14.99 -0.94
CA TRP A 123 -3.00 -15.78 -1.90
C TRP A 123 -1.58 -16.10 -1.44
N LYS A 124 -1.03 -15.41 -0.43
CA LYS A 124 0.27 -15.76 0.18
C LYS A 124 0.24 -17.11 0.92
N GLY A 125 -0.95 -17.65 1.16
CA GLY A 125 -1.16 -18.83 1.99
C GLY A 125 -1.58 -18.44 3.41
N LEU A 126 -2.48 -19.23 3.98
CA LEU A 126 -3.10 -18.93 5.28
C LEU A 126 -2.11 -18.94 6.45
N TYR A 127 -1.02 -19.71 6.34
CA TYR A 127 0.05 -19.68 7.34
C TYR A 127 0.75 -18.31 7.38
N GLU A 128 1.15 -17.77 6.22
CA GLU A 128 1.80 -16.46 6.15
C GLU A 128 0.86 -15.35 6.61
N VAL A 129 -0.42 -15.42 6.24
CA VAL A 129 -1.45 -14.50 6.72
C VAL A 129 -1.57 -14.56 8.24
N LEU A 130 -1.59 -15.76 8.83
CA LEU A 130 -1.65 -15.93 10.28
C LEU A 130 -0.41 -15.35 10.97
N ARG A 131 0.77 -15.59 10.40
CA ARG A 131 2.06 -15.07 10.89
C ARG A 131 2.08 -13.55 10.88
N GLU A 132 1.80 -12.92 9.73
CA GLU A 132 1.77 -11.45 9.57
C GLU A 132 0.77 -10.80 10.56
N VAL A 133 -0.43 -11.36 10.68
CA VAL A 133 -1.45 -10.82 11.62
C VAL A 133 -0.99 -10.94 13.08
N ASN A 134 -0.38 -12.06 13.47
CA ASN A 134 0.14 -12.22 14.84
C ASN A 134 1.32 -11.29 15.13
N GLU A 135 2.19 -11.03 14.15
CA GLU A 135 3.29 -10.06 14.28
C GLU A 135 2.74 -8.65 14.53
N GLU A 136 1.75 -8.22 13.76
CA GLU A 136 1.10 -6.91 13.94
C GLU A 136 0.36 -6.81 15.29
N LEU A 137 -0.36 -7.85 15.71
CA LEU A 137 -1.00 -7.91 17.03
C LEU A 137 0.02 -7.82 18.17
N ALA A 138 1.18 -8.45 18.01
CA ALA A 138 2.27 -8.38 18.98
C ALA A 138 2.90 -6.98 19.02
N GLN A 139 3.10 -6.36 17.86
CA GLN A 139 3.68 -5.02 17.71
C GLN A 139 2.84 -3.94 18.42
N ILE A 140 1.51 -4.03 18.33
CA ILE A 140 0.60 -3.12 19.05
C ILE A 140 0.32 -3.56 20.50
N ASN A 141 0.96 -4.64 20.96
CA ASN A 141 0.75 -5.25 22.27
C ASN A 141 -0.75 -5.50 22.57
N ALA A 142 -1.45 -6.11 21.60
CA ALA A 142 -2.89 -6.39 21.72
C ALA A 142 -3.20 -7.41 22.82
N GLY A 143 -2.24 -8.30 23.15
CA GLY A 143 -2.46 -9.45 24.02
C GLY A 143 -3.32 -10.54 23.37
N ILE A 144 -3.40 -10.57 22.04
CA ILE A 144 -4.22 -11.53 21.28
C ILE A 144 -3.29 -12.32 20.36
N VAL A 145 -3.47 -13.64 20.33
CA VAL A 145 -2.81 -14.53 19.36
C VAL A 145 -3.87 -15.32 18.64
N ILE A 146 -3.86 -15.25 17.31
CA ILE A 146 -4.73 -16.07 16.47
C ILE A 146 -4.06 -17.40 16.14
N TRP A 147 -4.80 -18.50 16.26
CA TRP A 147 -4.31 -19.84 15.96
C TRP A 147 -5.08 -20.52 14.82
N LYS A 148 -6.18 -19.90 14.39
CA LYS A 148 -7.09 -20.42 13.37
C LYS A 148 -7.61 -19.32 12.48
N ILE A 149 -7.61 -19.56 11.18
CA ILE A 149 -8.26 -18.70 10.19
C ILE A 149 -9.42 -19.47 9.56
N ILE A 150 -10.60 -18.86 9.60
CA ILE A 150 -11.83 -19.36 8.99
C ILE A 150 -12.13 -18.47 7.77
N PRO A 151 -11.84 -18.93 6.54
CA PRO A 151 -12.21 -18.20 5.34
C PRO A 151 -13.73 -18.18 5.19
N LYS A 152 -14.29 -17.00 4.97
CA LYS A 152 -15.66 -16.77 4.55
C LYS A 152 -15.62 -16.36 3.09
N ASP A 153 -16.22 -17.19 2.25
CA ASP A 153 -16.39 -16.91 0.83
C ASP A 153 -17.80 -16.36 0.63
N ASN A 154 -17.95 -15.04 0.73
CA ASN A 154 -19.21 -14.38 0.46
C ASN A 154 -19.34 -14.14 -1.05
N SER A 155 -19.68 -15.17 -1.82
CA SER A 155 -19.89 -15.09 -3.27
C SER A 155 -20.91 -14.03 -3.75
N LYS A 156 -21.61 -13.35 -2.84
CA LYS A 156 -22.57 -12.27 -3.09
C LYS A 156 -22.13 -10.90 -2.58
N ALA A 157 -20.97 -10.77 -1.93
CA ALA A 157 -20.47 -9.47 -1.47
C ALA A 157 -19.97 -8.67 -2.68
N LYS A 158 -20.33 -7.39 -2.74
CA LYS A 158 -19.67 -6.47 -3.67
C LYS A 158 -18.22 -6.32 -3.20
N HIS A 159 -17.26 -6.49 -4.11
CA HIS A 159 -15.87 -6.16 -3.82
C HIS A 159 -15.79 -4.79 -3.14
N GLY A 160 -15.14 -4.73 -1.98
CA GLY A 160 -14.92 -3.48 -1.27
C GLY A 160 -14.34 -2.41 -2.20
N ASN A 161 -14.75 -1.16 -1.99
CA ASN A 161 -14.39 0.00 -2.83
C ASN A 161 -12.90 0.38 -2.66
N ARG A 162 -11.99 -0.48 -3.11
CA ARG A 162 -10.53 -0.38 -2.94
C ARG A 162 -9.89 0.35 -4.12
N LEU A 163 -8.73 0.97 -3.89
CA LEU A 163 -7.93 1.57 -4.96
C LEU A 163 -7.33 0.48 -5.86
N PHE A 164 -6.86 -0.61 -5.23
CA PHE A 164 -6.33 -1.77 -5.95
C PHE A 164 -7.14 -3.01 -5.59
N PRO A 165 -7.61 -3.79 -6.58
CA PRO A 165 -8.23 -5.08 -6.32
C PRO A 165 -7.21 -6.05 -5.69
N GLU A 166 -5.99 -6.02 -6.20
CA GLU A 166 -4.84 -6.81 -5.75
C GLU A 166 -4.00 -6.07 -4.70
N ALA A 167 -2.78 -6.56 -4.44
CA ALA A 167 -1.84 -5.92 -3.54
C ALA A 167 -1.65 -4.43 -3.85
N VAL A 168 -1.41 -3.63 -2.82
CA VAL A 168 -1.04 -2.24 -3.00
C VAL A 168 0.36 -2.20 -3.63
N PRO A 169 0.52 -1.64 -4.84
CA PRO A 169 1.83 -1.54 -5.48
C PRO A 169 2.79 -0.71 -4.63
N LYS A 170 4.08 -0.96 -4.83
CA LYS A 170 5.15 -0.24 -4.13
C LYS A 170 6.05 0.43 -5.13
N LEU A 171 6.33 1.71 -4.93
CA LEU A 171 7.37 2.41 -5.68
C LEU A 171 8.65 2.39 -4.85
N ARG A 172 9.76 2.01 -5.47
CA ARG A 172 11.08 2.01 -4.83
C ARG A 172 12.16 2.61 -5.71
N ASN A 173 13.15 3.17 -5.05
CA ASN A 173 14.48 3.40 -5.60
C ASN A 173 15.50 2.54 -4.84
N GLY A 174 16.79 2.76 -5.04
CA GLY A 174 17.85 2.02 -4.34
C GLY A 174 17.97 2.31 -2.83
N GLN A 175 17.15 3.19 -2.25
CA GLN A 175 17.29 3.69 -0.87
C GLN A 175 15.98 3.72 -0.06
N ALA A 176 14.83 3.78 -0.74
CA ALA A 176 13.53 4.05 -0.16
C ALA A 176 12.41 3.33 -0.91
N MET A 177 11.29 3.12 -0.21
CA MET A 177 10.07 2.53 -0.74
C MET A 177 8.86 3.26 -0.16
N ALA A 178 7.81 3.42 -0.96
CA ALA A 178 6.51 3.93 -0.53
C ALA A 178 5.37 3.15 -1.21
N HIS A 179 4.19 3.20 -0.60
CA HIS A 179 2.99 2.57 -1.14
C HIS A 179 2.32 3.47 -2.16
N VAL A 180 1.90 2.90 -3.29
CA VAL A 180 1.24 3.65 -4.36
C VAL A 180 -0.24 3.79 -4.04
N THR A 181 -0.81 4.96 -4.35
CA THR A 181 -2.24 5.29 -4.23
C THR A 181 -2.91 5.39 -5.61
N GLY A 182 -2.14 5.79 -6.62
CA GLY A 182 -2.41 5.51 -8.02
C GLY A 182 -1.23 5.89 -8.91
N TYR A 183 -1.33 5.52 -10.18
CA TYR A 183 -0.27 5.72 -11.15
C TYR A 183 -0.83 5.84 -12.57
N ALA A 184 -0.08 6.50 -13.45
CA ALA A 184 -0.28 6.46 -14.89
C ALA A 184 1.07 6.56 -15.61
N TYR A 185 1.33 5.67 -16.56
CA TYR A 185 2.52 5.72 -17.42
C TYR A 185 2.21 5.25 -18.85
N ASP A 186 2.99 5.69 -19.83
CA ASP A 186 2.77 5.35 -21.24
C ASP A 186 3.43 4.01 -21.64
N SER A 187 3.28 3.62 -22.91
CA SER A 187 3.88 2.39 -23.43
C SER A 187 5.40 2.35 -23.37
N ASP A 188 6.06 3.51 -23.34
CA ASP A 188 7.50 3.66 -23.22
C ASP A 188 7.94 3.76 -21.74
N HIS A 189 7.02 3.54 -20.82
CA HIS A 189 7.17 3.64 -19.36
C HIS A 189 7.46 5.04 -18.82
N PHE A 190 7.17 6.10 -19.60
CA PHE A 190 7.24 7.46 -19.09
C PHE A 190 6.13 7.71 -18.07
N LEU A 191 6.53 8.23 -16.91
CA LEU A 191 5.64 8.43 -15.78
C LEU A 191 4.83 9.72 -15.94
N ALA A 192 3.53 9.61 -16.23
CA ALA A 192 2.63 10.76 -16.28
C ALA A 192 2.16 11.17 -14.88
N TYR A 193 1.90 10.20 -14.00
CA TYR A 193 1.40 10.44 -12.65
C TYR A 193 1.80 9.34 -11.67
N ILE A 194 2.09 9.74 -10.42
CA ILE A 194 2.14 8.80 -9.29
C ILE A 194 1.71 9.44 -7.98
N GLY A 195 0.76 8.80 -7.29
CA GLY A 195 0.40 9.10 -5.92
C GLY A 195 1.07 8.13 -4.96
N LEU A 196 1.67 8.62 -3.87
CA LEU A 196 2.43 7.83 -2.90
C LEU A 196 2.04 8.15 -1.46
N VAL A 197 1.99 7.14 -0.61
CA VAL A 197 1.83 7.27 0.84
C VAL A 197 2.96 6.55 1.57
N GLY A 198 3.51 7.21 2.59
CA GLY A 198 4.60 6.66 3.40
C GLY A 198 5.25 7.68 4.33
N TYR A 199 6.33 7.28 4.98
CA TYR A 199 7.11 8.17 5.83
C TYR A 199 7.72 9.32 5.03
N LYS A 200 7.75 10.52 5.61
CA LYS A 200 8.26 11.73 4.95
C LYS A 200 9.66 11.55 4.37
N THR A 201 10.57 10.90 5.09
CA THR A 201 11.95 10.65 4.66
C THR A 201 12.01 9.75 3.42
N SER A 202 11.19 8.69 3.37
CA SER A 202 11.09 7.81 2.20
C SER A 202 10.53 8.55 0.98
N LEU A 203 9.49 9.36 1.18
CA LEU A 203 8.87 10.14 0.10
C LEU A 203 9.81 11.21 -0.45
N GLU A 204 10.61 11.87 0.39
CA GLU A 204 11.63 12.83 -0.07
C GLU A 204 12.72 12.16 -0.92
N SER A 205 13.16 10.95 -0.56
CA SER A 205 14.10 10.18 -1.37
C SER A 205 13.54 9.84 -2.76
N LEU A 206 12.28 9.42 -2.81
CA LEU A 206 11.58 9.14 -4.06
C LEU A 206 11.37 10.41 -4.88
N ARG A 207 10.97 11.52 -4.24
CA ARG A 207 10.84 12.83 -4.89
C ARG A 207 12.12 13.25 -5.58
N VAL A 208 13.27 13.18 -4.89
CA VAL A 208 14.56 13.56 -5.49
C VAL A 208 14.86 12.68 -6.71
N THR A 209 14.51 11.40 -6.66
CA THR A 209 14.71 10.48 -7.80
C THR A 209 13.84 10.88 -8.99
N ILE A 210 12.56 11.20 -8.76
CA ILE A 210 11.61 11.70 -9.77
C ILE A 210 12.11 13.01 -10.38
N MET A 211 12.46 14.00 -9.55
CA MET A 211 12.89 15.33 -10.00
C MET A 211 14.23 15.32 -10.73
N CYS A 212 15.08 14.31 -10.49
CA CYS A 212 16.31 14.10 -11.22
C CYS A 212 16.15 13.24 -12.49
N ALA A 213 14.91 12.95 -12.92
CA ALA A 213 14.61 12.08 -14.07
C ALA A 213 15.31 10.72 -14.01
N LYS A 214 15.46 10.16 -12.80
CA LYS A 214 16.10 8.85 -12.59
C LYS A 214 15.06 7.73 -12.58
N PRO A 215 15.37 6.56 -13.18
CA PRO A 215 14.44 5.44 -13.18
C PRO A 215 14.05 4.98 -11.77
N LEU A 216 12.79 4.57 -11.64
CA LEU A 216 12.19 4.00 -10.42
C LEU A 216 11.61 2.63 -10.73
N GLN A 217 11.41 1.80 -9.72
CA GLN A 217 10.77 0.50 -9.89
C GLN A 217 9.42 0.50 -9.19
N ILE A 218 8.36 0.20 -9.93
CA ILE A 218 7.06 -0.15 -9.35
C ILE A 218 6.94 -1.68 -9.27
N THR A 219 6.75 -2.18 -8.06
CA THR A 219 6.51 -3.60 -7.81
C THR A 219 5.01 -3.83 -7.69
N GLN A 220 4.49 -4.71 -8.53
CA GLN A 220 3.10 -5.17 -8.51
C GLN A 220 3.08 -6.68 -8.35
N ASP A 221 2.28 -7.17 -7.39
CA ASP A 221 2.07 -8.62 -7.24
C ASP A 221 1.49 -9.17 -8.56
N GLY A 222 2.00 -10.32 -9.02
CA GLY A 222 1.51 -10.99 -10.23
C GLY A 222 2.02 -10.42 -11.57
N VAL A 223 2.43 -9.15 -11.63
CA VAL A 223 2.94 -8.51 -12.86
C VAL A 223 4.47 -8.43 -12.88
N GLY A 224 5.09 -8.31 -11.70
CA GLY A 224 6.55 -8.16 -11.57
C GLY A 224 6.99 -6.71 -11.38
N ASP A 225 8.30 -6.49 -11.46
CA ASP A 225 8.90 -5.16 -11.31
C ASP A 225 8.92 -4.44 -12.68
N ILE A 226 8.33 -3.25 -12.74
CA ILE A 226 8.31 -2.40 -13.92
C ILE A 226 9.20 -1.18 -13.65
N SER A 227 10.10 -0.87 -14.60
CA SER A 227 10.93 0.32 -14.53
C SER A 227 10.18 1.51 -15.11
N LEU A 228 9.95 2.54 -14.30
CA LEU A 228 9.31 3.79 -14.70
C LEU A 228 10.37 4.86 -14.96
N ILE A 229 10.15 5.67 -16.00
CA ILE A 229 11.04 6.74 -16.43
C ILE A 229 10.37 8.08 -16.15
N PRO A 230 10.81 8.84 -15.14
CA PRO A 230 10.25 10.17 -14.91
C PRO A 230 10.62 11.13 -16.04
N THR A 231 9.69 12.03 -16.39
CA THR A 231 9.93 13.12 -17.34
C THR A 231 10.61 14.31 -16.65
N ASP A 232 10.90 15.36 -17.40
CA ASP A 232 11.32 16.61 -16.82
C ASP A 232 10.12 17.34 -16.19
N LYS A 233 10.31 17.84 -14.97
CA LYS A 233 9.37 18.69 -14.21
C LYS A 233 8.05 17.99 -13.79
N TYR A 234 7.84 17.91 -12.48
CA TYR A 234 6.58 17.46 -11.87
C TYR A 234 6.00 18.54 -10.97
N GLU A 235 4.69 18.73 -11.07
CA GLU A 235 3.92 19.41 -10.03
C GLU A 235 3.69 18.42 -8.87
N GLN A 236 3.68 18.95 -7.65
CA GLN A 236 3.53 18.12 -6.45
C GLN A 236 2.59 18.73 -5.42
N ALA A 237 1.81 17.87 -4.76
CA ALA A 237 0.96 18.25 -3.64
C ALA A 237 1.19 17.30 -2.47
N TRP A 238 1.45 17.85 -1.28
CA TRP A 238 1.73 17.09 -0.06
C TRP A 238 0.60 17.27 0.94
N GLN A 239 0.11 16.17 1.49
CA GLN A 239 -0.91 16.13 2.52
C GLN A 239 -0.41 15.31 3.71
N ALA A 240 -0.37 15.91 4.90
CA ALA A 240 -0.05 15.16 6.11
C ALA A 240 -1.19 14.18 6.43
N MET A 241 -0.82 12.94 6.78
CA MET A 241 -1.78 11.93 7.24
C MET A 241 -2.08 12.13 8.74
N PRO A 242 -3.22 11.63 9.26
CA PRO A 242 -3.53 11.71 10.69
C PRO A 242 -2.44 11.10 11.59
N GLU A 243 -1.75 10.09 11.07
CA GLU A 243 -0.50 9.58 11.62
C GLU A 243 0.62 10.56 11.26
N TYR A 244 0.98 11.45 12.20
CA TYR A 244 1.89 12.59 12.01
C TYR A 244 3.27 12.28 11.37
N THR A 245 3.66 11.02 11.27
CA THR A 245 4.91 10.57 10.62
C THR A 245 4.77 10.30 9.12
N SER A 246 3.54 10.13 8.63
CA SER A 246 3.22 9.71 7.27
C SER A 246 2.62 10.85 6.46
N HIS A 247 2.90 10.89 5.16
CA HIS A 247 2.33 11.86 4.23
C HIS A 247 1.78 11.12 3.02
N HIS A 248 0.80 11.74 2.36
CA HIS A 248 0.37 11.41 1.01
C HIS A 248 0.91 12.50 0.07
N VAL A 249 1.47 12.09 -1.06
CA VAL A 249 2.01 13.02 -2.06
C VAL A 249 1.60 12.57 -3.45
N GLY A 250 1.12 13.50 -4.27
CA GLY A 250 0.91 13.29 -5.70
C GLY A 250 2.01 13.97 -6.51
N PHE A 251 2.55 13.27 -7.50
CA PHE A 251 3.43 13.81 -8.53
C PHE A 251 2.73 13.73 -9.87
N VAL A 252 2.52 14.87 -10.52
CA VAL A 252 1.87 14.96 -11.83
C VAL A 252 2.86 15.58 -12.79
N SER A 253 3.14 14.90 -13.91
CA SER A 253 4.03 15.43 -14.94
C SER A 253 3.49 16.77 -15.45
N ARG A 254 4.38 17.73 -15.71
CA ARG A 254 4.01 19.02 -16.31
C ARG A 254 3.15 18.84 -17.57
N LEU A 255 3.44 17.81 -18.37
CA LEU A 255 2.74 17.47 -19.60
C LEU A 255 1.26 17.06 -19.39
N ALA A 256 0.87 16.75 -18.16
CA ALA A 256 -0.51 16.45 -17.79
C ALA A 256 -1.27 17.67 -17.23
N VAL A 257 -0.59 18.78 -16.95
CA VAL A 257 -1.17 19.94 -16.25
C VAL A 257 -1.62 21.00 -17.26
N PRO A 258 -2.87 21.51 -17.20
CA PRO A 258 -3.33 22.57 -18.10
C PRO A 258 -2.50 23.85 -17.99
N GLY A 259 -2.24 24.50 -19.12
CA GLY A 259 -1.49 25.77 -19.20
C GLY A 259 0.01 25.64 -18.93
N LYS A 260 0.51 24.41 -18.87
CA LYS A 260 1.92 24.12 -18.54
C LYS A 260 2.68 23.52 -19.72
N TRP A 261 2.06 23.38 -20.87
CA TRP A 261 2.70 22.92 -22.10
C TRP A 261 3.70 23.96 -22.64
N GLU A 262 4.74 23.47 -23.32
CA GLU A 262 5.79 24.24 -24.01
C GLU A 262 5.83 23.81 -25.50
N PRO A 263 6.09 24.71 -26.47
CA PRO A 263 6.11 24.39 -27.90
C PRO A 263 7.03 23.24 -28.32
N GLU A 264 8.05 22.96 -27.52
CA GLU A 264 9.00 21.87 -27.74
C GLU A 264 8.52 20.51 -27.21
N ASP A 265 7.38 20.46 -26.51
CA ASP A 265 6.85 19.22 -25.96
C ASP A 265 6.27 18.34 -27.06
N LEU A 266 6.73 17.08 -27.10
CA LEU A 266 6.33 16.11 -28.12
C LEU A 266 4.99 15.44 -27.82
N SER A 267 4.52 15.55 -26.58
CA SER A 267 3.29 14.90 -26.14
C SER A 267 2.64 15.63 -24.99
N ALA A 268 1.33 15.45 -24.86
CA ALA A 268 0.58 15.82 -23.67
C ALA A 268 -0.09 14.60 -23.04
N TYR A 269 -0.38 14.66 -21.75
CA TYR A 269 -1.10 13.61 -21.04
C TYR A 269 -2.48 14.10 -20.57
N LEU A 270 -3.42 13.17 -20.59
CA LEU A 270 -4.75 13.31 -20.00
C LEU A 270 -4.84 12.33 -18.84
N LEU A 271 -5.39 12.78 -17.71
CA LEU A 271 -5.55 11.96 -16.51
C LEU A 271 -6.96 12.15 -15.97
N VAL A 272 -7.69 11.05 -15.76
CA VAL A 272 -8.99 11.05 -15.10
C VAL A 272 -8.86 10.27 -13.79
N PHE A 273 -9.35 10.88 -12.72
CA PHE A 273 -9.26 10.35 -11.37
C PHE A 273 -10.60 9.81 -10.87
N ARG A 274 -10.52 8.93 -9.89
CA ARG A 274 -11.66 8.40 -9.17
C ARG A 274 -12.44 9.51 -8.49
N GLY A 275 -13.77 9.46 -8.65
CA GLY A 275 -14.69 10.51 -8.18
C GLY A 275 -15.32 11.31 -9.33
N THR A 276 -14.76 11.20 -10.54
CA THR A 276 -15.42 11.68 -11.77
C THR A 276 -16.69 10.88 -12.05
N LEU A 277 -17.79 11.57 -12.34
CA LEU A 277 -19.12 10.98 -12.57
C LEU A 277 -19.22 10.26 -13.92
N ASP A 278 -18.82 10.94 -15.00
CA ASP A 278 -18.76 10.39 -16.34
C ASP A 278 -17.32 10.44 -16.84
N THR A 279 -16.67 9.28 -16.82
CA THR A 279 -15.23 9.19 -17.09
C THR A 279 -14.93 9.28 -18.58
N GLU A 280 -15.86 8.85 -19.44
CA GLU A 280 -15.70 8.91 -20.90
C GLU A 280 -15.90 10.33 -21.40
N ASP A 281 -16.96 11.00 -20.95
CA ASP A 281 -17.18 12.41 -21.30
C ASP A 281 -16.04 13.30 -20.78
N GLU A 282 -15.54 13.01 -19.57
CA GLU A 282 -14.44 13.79 -18.99
C GLU A 282 -13.14 13.64 -19.77
N ILE A 283 -12.76 12.43 -20.20
CA ILE A 283 -11.51 12.27 -20.98
C ILE A 283 -11.62 12.93 -22.35
N ILE A 284 -12.81 12.93 -22.98
CA ILE A 284 -13.06 13.61 -24.26
C ILE A 284 -13.03 15.13 -24.07
N ARG A 285 -13.61 15.65 -22.99
CA ARG A 285 -13.53 17.07 -22.63
C ARG A 285 -12.09 17.51 -22.46
N LEU A 286 -11.32 16.78 -21.64
CA LEU A 286 -9.89 17.06 -21.40
C LEU A 286 -9.07 16.97 -22.69
N PHE A 287 -9.39 16.02 -23.57
CA PHE A 287 -8.76 15.89 -24.88
C PHE A 287 -8.97 17.15 -25.73
N ILE A 288 -10.21 17.63 -25.85
CA ILE A 288 -10.50 18.81 -26.66
C ILE A 288 -9.84 20.06 -26.08
N GLU A 289 -9.90 20.25 -24.76
CA GLU A 289 -9.21 21.35 -24.10
C GLU A 289 -7.70 21.30 -24.36
N ARG A 290 -7.11 20.10 -24.28
CA ARG A 290 -5.66 19.94 -24.47
C ARG A 290 -5.23 20.19 -25.91
N ILE A 291 -5.99 19.73 -26.89
CA ILE A 291 -5.64 19.97 -28.29
C ILE A 291 -5.83 21.45 -28.65
N LYS A 292 -6.90 22.10 -28.17
CA LYS A 292 -7.08 23.55 -28.34
C LYS A 292 -5.93 24.36 -27.73
N GLU A 293 -5.37 23.89 -26.62
CA GLU A 293 -4.22 24.50 -25.95
C GLU A 293 -2.93 24.29 -26.74
N ALA A 294 -2.64 23.04 -27.15
CA ALA A 294 -1.35 22.66 -27.69
C ALA A 294 -1.22 22.81 -29.22
N LEU A 295 -2.34 22.79 -29.96
CA LEU A 295 -2.34 22.94 -31.41
C LEU A 295 -2.91 24.30 -31.80
N GLU A 296 -2.25 24.96 -32.75
CA GLU A 296 -2.69 26.23 -33.34
C GLU A 296 -3.83 26.05 -34.36
N VAL A 297 -4.81 25.18 -34.08
CA VAL A 297 -5.91 24.85 -34.99
C VAL A 297 -7.26 25.05 -34.30
N PRO A 298 -8.23 25.73 -34.93
CA PRO A 298 -9.55 25.91 -34.34
C PRO A 298 -10.31 24.58 -34.30
N ILE A 299 -10.65 24.13 -33.10
CA ILE A 299 -11.42 22.90 -32.87
C ILE A 299 -12.76 23.27 -32.23
N LEU A 300 -13.85 22.73 -32.76
CA LEU A 300 -15.18 22.88 -32.18
C LEU A 300 -15.44 21.80 -31.12
N ASP A 301 -16.16 22.15 -30.06
CA ASP A 301 -16.47 21.20 -28.98
C ASP A 301 -17.30 20.00 -29.47
N ASP A 302 -18.22 20.23 -30.42
CA ASP A 302 -19.06 19.19 -31.01
C ASP A 302 -18.27 18.15 -31.81
N TRP A 303 -17.01 18.44 -32.18
CA TRP A 303 -16.13 17.48 -32.85
C TRP A 303 -15.54 16.45 -31.88
N GLY A 304 -15.67 16.65 -30.57
CA GLY A 304 -14.96 15.91 -29.53
C GLY A 304 -15.02 14.39 -29.67
N VAL A 305 -16.22 13.83 -29.78
CA VAL A 305 -16.43 12.38 -29.85
C VAL A 305 -15.84 11.78 -31.12
N THR A 306 -16.05 12.43 -32.27
CA THR A 306 -15.55 11.97 -33.58
C THR A 306 -14.03 12.06 -33.63
N LEU A 307 -13.47 13.20 -33.23
CA LEU A 307 -12.03 13.44 -33.26
C LEU A 307 -11.29 12.50 -32.30
N TRP A 308 -11.81 12.29 -31.08
CA TRP A 308 -11.26 11.34 -30.11
C TRP A 308 -11.18 9.92 -30.70
N ARG A 309 -12.29 9.45 -31.30
CA ARG A 309 -12.36 8.11 -31.90
C ARG A 309 -11.35 7.95 -33.04
N GLN A 310 -11.28 8.93 -33.94
CA GLN A 310 -10.41 8.88 -35.11
C GLN A 310 -8.93 9.01 -34.73
N ALA A 311 -8.61 9.88 -33.77
CA ALA A 311 -7.25 10.02 -33.24
C ALA A 311 -6.76 8.73 -32.58
N ARG A 312 -7.61 8.02 -31.82
CA ARG A 312 -7.28 6.70 -31.27
C ARG A 312 -7.11 5.63 -32.34
N ASN A 313 -7.99 5.59 -33.35
CA ASN A 313 -7.88 4.64 -34.46
C ASN A 313 -6.55 4.78 -35.22
N ARG A 314 -6.05 6.02 -35.34
CA ARG A 314 -4.77 6.33 -35.98
C ARG A 314 -3.57 6.31 -35.03
N LYS A 315 -3.78 5.97 -33.75
CA LYS A 315 -2.76 5.95 -32.69
C LYS A 315 -2.09 7.31 -32.39
N LEU A 316 -2.74 8.41 -32.77
CA LEU A 316 -2.34 9.76 -32.33
C LEU A 316 -2.65 9.98 -30.85
N VAL A 317 -3.63 9.22 -30.35
CA VAL A 317 -3.94 9.10 -28.94
C VAL A 317 -3.79 7.65 -28.52
N GLN A 318 -3.06 7.42 -27.43
CA GLN A 318 -2.78 6.09 -26.91
C GLN A 318 -3.13 6.03 -25.43
N ASP A 319 -3.68 4.90 -24.98
CA ASP A 319 -4.05 4.73 -23.59
C ASP A 319 -2.81 4.61 -22.70
N LEU A 320 -2.88 5.20 -21.51
CA LEU A 320 -1.88 4.99 -20.47
C LEU A 320 -2.20 3.71 -19.70
N VAL A 321 -1.17 3.10 -19.14
CA VAL A 321 -1.34 2.08 -18.10
C VAL A 321 -1.65 2.79 -16.79
N THR A 322 -2.86 2.62 -16.28
CA THR A 322 -3.36 3.28 -15.07
C THR A 322 -3.66 2.31 -13.93
N GLY A 323 -3.73 2.83 -12.71
CA GLY A 323 -4.23 2.07 -11.57
C GLY A 323 -4.41 2.94 -10.33
N GLY A 324 -5.20 2.44 -9.37
CA GLY A 324 -5.43 3.11 -8.10
C GLY A 324 -6.49 4.21 -8.20
N ASP A 325 -6.13 5.43 -7.81
CA ASP A 325 -7.00 6.60 -7.93
C ASP A 325 -7.00 7.23 -9.34
N CYS A 326 -6.03 6.93 -10.21
CA CYS A 326 -6.08 7.26 -11.63
C CYS A 326 -6.75 6.11 -12.38
N ILE A 327 -7.90 6.39 -13.00
CA ILE A 327 -8.78 5.37 -13.58
C ILE A 327 -8.74 5.34 -15.10
N LEU A 328 -8.48 6.48 -15.75
CA LEU A 328 -8.21 6.56 -17.19
C LEU A 328 -7.07 7.53 -17.43
N GLY A 329 -6.34 7.32 -18.51
CA GLY A 329 -5.37 8.28 -18.98
C GLY A 329 -5.02 8.03 -20.43
N ALA A 330 -4.58 9.07 -21.12
CA ALA A 330 -4.14 8.99 -22.50
C ALA A 330 -2.94 9.88 -22.77
N ARG A 331 -2.09 9.46 -23.69
CA ARG A 331 -1.03 10.26 -24.29
C ARG A 331 -1.51 10.77 -25.64
N ILE A 332 -1.35 12.07 -25.87
CA ILE A 332 -1.56 12.73 -27.16
C ILE A 332 -0.19 12.94 -27.79
N ASP A 333 -0.01 12.46 -29.02
CA ASP A 333 1.16 12.77 -29.83
C ASP A 333 0.99 14.14 -30.48
N LEU A 334 1.79 15.13 -30.07
CA LEU A 334 1.70 16.50 -30.57
C LEU A 334 2.51 16.71 -31.86
N GLN A 335 3.35 15.74 -32.24
CA GLN A 335 4.15 15.80 -33.48
C GLN A 335 3.43 15.19 -34.68
N ALA A 336 2.29 14.54 -34.44
CA ALA A 336 1.48 13.96 -35.50
C ALA A 336 0.90 15.02 -36.46
N ASP A 337 0.55 14.60 -37.68
CA ASP A 337 -0.11 15.47 -38.66
C ASP A 337 -1.61 15.61 -38.34
N TRP A 338 -1.91 16.45 -37.36
CA TRP A 338 -3.28 16.77 -36.98
C TRP A 338 -4.04 17.54 -38.05
N GLN A 339 -3.34 18.27 -38.93
CA GLN A 339 -3.96 19.00 -40.03
C GLN A 339 -4.47 18.06 -41.11
N GLU A 340 -3.70 17.03 -41.46
CA GLU A 340 -4.14 15.96 -42.36
C GLU A 340 -5.38 15.25 -41.81
N LEU A 341 -5.38 14.86 -40.53
CA LEU A 341 -6.54 14.25 -39.89
C LEU A 341 -7.79 15.14 -40.00
N LEU A 342 -7.69 16.42 -39.62
CA LEU A 342 -8.84 17.33 -39.67
C LEU A 342 -9.33 17.57 -41.10
N THR A 343 -8.41 17.68 -42.07
CA THR A 343 -8.74 17.86 -43.49
C THR A 343 -9.50 16.66 -44.03
N GLU A 344 -9.08 15.43 -43.69
CA GLU A 344 -9.76 14.22 -44.11
C GLU A 344 -11.14 14.08 -43.48
N LEU A 345 -11.30 14.40 -42.19
CA LEU A 345 -12.60 14.33 -41.53
C LEU A 345 -13.59 15.36 -42.09
N LEU A 346 -13.12 16.56 -42.43
CA LEU A 346 -13.94 17.56 -43.12
C LEU A 346 -14.34 17.10 -44.52
N ALA A 347 -13.41 16.50 -45.27
CA ALA A 347 -13.68 15.98 -46.62
C ALA A 347 -14.65 14.79 -46.62
N GLN A 348 -14.68 14.01 -45.54
CA GLN A 348 -15.59 12.88 -45.34
C GLN A 348 -16.95 13.29 -44.76
N GLU A 349 -17.15 14.58 -44.44
CA GLU A 349 -18.34 15.10 -43.75
C GLU A 349 -18.59 14.46 -42.36
N ASP A 350 -17.56 13.86 -41.77
CA ASP A 350 -17.58 13.26 -40.42
C ASP A 350 -17.64 14.35 -39.32
N ILE A 351 -17.11 15.53 -39.65
CA ILE A 351 -17.21 16.77 -38.85
C ILE A 351 -17.61 17.93 -39.77
N SER A 352 -18.30 18.93 -39.23
CA SER A 352 -18.76 20.10 -40.00
C SER A 352 -18.35 21.42 -39.34
N LEU A 353 -18.10 22.42 -40.19
CA LEU A 353 -17.88 23.82 -39.79
C LEU A 353 -19.19 24.58 -39.52
N THR A 354 -20.34 24.01 -39.86
CA THR A 354 -21.66 24.60 -39.59
C THR A 354 -22.27 23.99 -38.33
N VAL A 355 -22.53 24.82 -37.32
CA VAL A 355 -23.35 24.49 -36.15
C VAL A 355 -24.82 24.45 -36.55
#